data_AF-A0A6V8MFC2-F1
#
_entry.id   AF-A0A6V8MFC2-F1
#
_cell.length_a   1.000
_cell.length_b   1.000
_cell.length_c   1.000
_cell.angle_alpha   90.00
_cell.angle_beta   90.00
_cell.angle_gamma   90.00
#
_symmetry.space_group_name_H-M   'P 1'
#
loop_
_entity.id
_entity.type
_entity.pdbx_description
1 polymer ?
#
loop_
_entity_poly.entity_id
_entity_poly.type
_entity_poly.pdbx_seq_one_letter_code
_entity_poly.pdbx_strand_id
1 'polypeptide(L)'
;MTTVGEDLVGEAAVVDEKIPCIRVKRGTLPDKIDRLEPKERRGLTVVITGNGKGKTTSALGMAVRACGHGMKVCIIQFMKGDLYAGEWDGVRQLPGVELHTTGKGFCGIQGNPYPFSEHRDNAHDALDLAREKLESGQFDLLILDEINNALKLKLVDLEPVLELLRSKPALVHLVLTGRDAHPEVVELADTVSEVHEVKHAYRKGIEPQPGVDY
;
A
#
# COMPACT_ATOMS: atom_id res chain seq x y z
N MET A 1 -65.24 -23.06 3.42
CA MET A 1 -64.21 -23.80 2.68
C MET A 1 -63.23 -22.77 2.14
N THR A 2 -61.96 -22.66 2.51
CA THR A 2 -61.10 -23.44 3.42
C THR A 2 -59.87 -22.55 3.67
N THR A 3 -59.46 -22.47 4.94
CA THR A 3 -58.11 -22.25 5.50
C THR A 3 -57.24 -21.04 5.11
N VAL A 4 -56.99 -20.22 6.14
CA VAL A 4 -55.70 -19.61 6.53
C VAL A 4 -54.47 -20.49 6.31
N GLY A 5 -53.33 -19.85 6.04
CA GLY A 5 -51.99 -20.45 6.11
C GLY A 5 -50.94 -19.38 6.39
N GLU A 6 -50.37 -19.44 7.59
CA GLU A 6 -49.20 -18.71 8.09
C GLU A 6 -47.91 -19.16 7.37
N ASP A 7 -46.91 -18.29 7.25
CA ASP A 7 -45.64 -18.39 8.01
C ASP A 7 -44.43 -17.70 7.36
N LEU A 8 -43.63 -17.12 8.25
CA LEU A 8 -42.34 -16.47 8.08
C LEU A 8 -41.19 -17.48 8.00
N VAL A 9 -40.35 -17.46 6.96
CA VAL A 9 -38.91 -17.86 6.96
C VAL A 9 -38.34 -17.35 5.61
N GLY A 10 -37.25 -16.60 5.46
CA GLY A 10 -35.88 -16.82 5.95
C GLY A 10 -34.93 -16.88 4.75
N GLU A 11 -33.73 -16.28 4.87
CA GLU A 11 -32.49 -16.58 4.13
C GLU A 11 -32.45 -16.36 2.58
N ALA A 12 -31.36 -15.93 1.94
CA ALA A 12 -30.00 -15.60 2.35
C ALA A 12 -29.39 -14.69 1.26
N ALA A 13 -28.30 -14.01 1.64
CA ALA A 13 -27.42 -13.27 0.75
C ALA A 13 -26.98 -14.12 -0.45
N VAL A 14 -27.08 -13.55 -1.65
CA VAL A 14 -26.39 -14.07 -2.84
C VAL A 14 -25.11 -13.26 -3.00
N VAL A 15 -24.03 -13.78 -2.42
CA VAL A 15 -22.65 -13.51 -2.85
C VAL A 15 -21.88 -14.83 -2.81
N ASP A 16 -21.93 -15.59 -3.90
CA ASP A 16 -20.95 -16.65 -4.14
C ASP A 16 -20.47 -16.58 -5.59
N GLU A 17 -19.45 -15.74 -5.80
CA GLU A 17 -18.48 -15.95 -6.86
C GLU A 17 -17.11 -16.20 -6.21
N LYS A 18 -16.92 -17.46 -5.78
CA LYS A 18 -15.66 -18.22 -5.78
C LYS A 18 -14.40 -17.39 -6.01
N ILE A 19 -13.87 -16.81 -4.94
CA ILE A 19 -12.43 -16.52 -4.85
C ILE A 19 -11.73 -17.90 -4.93
N PRO A 20 -10.83 -18.16 -5.90
CA PRO A 20 -10.14 -19.44 -5.97
C PRO A 20 -9.41 -19.69 -4.64
N CYS A 21 -9.86 -20.72 -3.93
CA CYS A 21 -9.33 -21.17 -2.65
C CYS A 21 -7.81 -21.33 -2.75
N ILE A 22 -7.07 -20.49 -2.04
CA ILE A 22 -5.65 -20.70 -1.80
C ILE A 22 -5.52 -22.03 -1.07
N ARG A 23 -5.03 -23.06 -1.77
CA ARG A 23 -4.72 -24.35 -1.18
C ARG A 23 -3.51 -24.20 -0.26
N VAL A 24 -3.74 -23.95 1.02
CA VAL A 24 -2.71 -24.07 2.06
C VAL A 24 -2.30 -25.55 2.13
N LYS A 25 -1.14 -25.90 1.55
CA LYS A 25 -0.57 -27.26 1.60
C LYS A 25 0.82 -27.27 2.23
N ARG A 26 0.86 -27.06 3.55
CA ARG A 26 1.63 -27.78 4.61
C ARG A 26 1.59 -26.93 5.88
N GLY A 27 1.12 -27.52 6.98
CA GLY A 27 0.74 -26.83 8.21
C GLY A 27 -0.76 -26.55 8.21
N THR A 28 -1.51 -27.27 9.04
CA THR A 28 -2.90 -26.88 9.34
C THR A 28 -2.85 -25.61 10.19
N LEU A 29 -3.75 -24.66 9.92
CA LEU A 29 -4.02 -23.62 10.90
C LEU A 29 -4.36 -24.32 12.23
N PRO A 30 -3.92 -23.79 13.38
CA PRO A 30 -4.22 -24.40 14.66
C PRO A 30 -5.74 -24.45 14.86
N ASP A 31 -6.23 -25.52 15.50
CA ASP A 31 -7.67 -25.74 15.75
C ASP A 31 -8.32 -24.58 16.51
N LYS A 32 -7.52 -23.84 17.28
CA LYS A 32 -7.90 -22.61 17.97
C LYS A 32 -6.95 -21.49 17.60
N ILE A 33 -7.52 -20.38 17.14
CA ILE A 33 -6.80 -19.12 16.89
C ILE A 33 -7.37 -18.07 17.85
N ASP A 34 -6.57 -17.63 18.80
CA ASP A 34 -6.91 -16.47 19.62
C ASP A 34 -6.70 -15.19 18.78
N ARG A 35 -7.73 -14.35 18.72
CA ARG A 35 -7.66 -13.07 18.00
C ARG A 35 -7.38 -11.95 19.00
N LEU A 36 -6.33 -11.17 18.74
CA LEU A 36 -6.04 -9.98 19.52
C LEU A 36 -6.99 -8.86 19.10
N GLU A 37 -7.69 -8.29 20.08
CA GLU A 37 -8.46 -7.06 19.91
C GLU A 37 -7.79 -5.96 20.72
N PRO A 38 -7.39 -4.85 20.09
CA PRO A 38 -6.78 -3.74 20.82
C PRO A 38 -7.83 -3.09 21.71
N LYS A 39 -7.41 -2.63 22.91
CA LYS A 39 -8.28 -1.90 23.84
C LYS A 39 -8.81 -0.60 23.23
N GLU A 40 -7.99 0.04 22.40
CA GLU A 40 -8.33 1.24 21.64
C GLU A 40 -7.85 1.05 20.20
N ARG A 41 -8.73 1.31 19.23
CA ARG A 41 -8.36 1.27 17.80
C ARG A 41 -7.77 2.60 17.39
N ARG A 42 -6.64 2.56 16.69
CA ARG A 42 -5.95 3.73 16.16
C ARG A 42 -5.30 3.41 14.82
N GLY A 43 -5.46 4.30 13.86
CA GLY A 43 -4.74 4.30 12.60
C GLY A 43 -3.31 4.79 12.81
N LEU A 44 -2.35 4.05 12.28
CA LEU A 44 -0.92 4.30 12.47
C LEU A 44 -0.28 4.85 11.20
N THR A 45 0.64 5.80 11.35
CA THR A 45 1.56 6.24 10.31
C THR A 45 2.86 5.44 10.40
N VAL A 46 3.20 4.71 9.34
CA VAL A 46 4.39 3.87 9.26
C VAL A 46 5.28 4.35 8.12
N VAL A 47 6.55 4.60 8.40
CA VAL A 47 7.55 4.97 7.39
C VAL A 47 8.56 3.84 7.24
N ILE A 48 8.76 3.37 6.01
CA ILE A 48 9.75 2.35 5.68
C ILE A 48 10.78 2.96 4.72
N THR A 49 11.94 3.30 5.27
CA THR A 49 13.01 4.01 4.55
C THR A 49 14.32 3.25 4.50
N GLY A 50 15.41 3.90 4.10
CA GLY A 50 16.74 3.32 4.03
C GLY A 50 17.12 2.77 2.65
N ASN A 51 18.41 2.42 2.53
CA ASN A 51 19.01 2.09 1.24
C ASN A 51 18.87 0.63 0.81
N GLY A 52 18.49 -0.25 1.72
CA GLY A 52 18.30 -1.67 1.45
C GLY A 52 17.00 -1.97 0.70
N LYS A 53 16.99 -3.14 0.07
CA LYS A 53 15.81 -3.73 -0.56
C LYS A 53 14.85 -4.23 0.52
N GLY A 54 13.55 -3.98 0.34
CA GLY A 54 12.51 -4.52 1.22
C GLY A 54 11.39 -3.55 1.58
N LYS A 55 11.54 -2.26 1.24
CA LYS A 55 10.58 -1.20 1.63
C LYS A 55 9.19 -1.43 1.06
N THR A 56 9.07 -1.41 -0.27
CA THR A 56 7.81 -1.64 -1.00
C THR A 56 7.22 -3.01 -0.70
N THR A 57 8.03 -4.08 -0.71
CA THR A 57 7.56 -5.43 -0.39
C THR A 57 7.02 -5.55 1.04
N SER A 58 7.59 -4.82 2.01
CA SER A 58 7.08 -4.78 3.38
C SER A 58 5.72 -4.07 3.45
N ALA A 59 5.55 -2.96 2.72
CA ALA A 59 4.26 -2.27 2.64
C ALA A 59 3.18 -3.15 1.98
N LEU A 60 3.52 -3.88 0.91
CA LEU A 60 2.63 -4.85 0.28
C LEU A 60 2.29 -6.03 1.20
N GLY A 61 3.24 -6.48 2.02
CA GLY A 61 2.96 -7.45 3.09
C GLY A 61 1.92 -6.93 4.10
N MET A 62 1.90 -5.63 4.38
CA MET A 62 0.85 -5.00 5.19
C MET A 62 -0.50 -4.99 4.46
N ALA A 63 -0.53 -4.75 3.14
CA ALA A 63 -1.75 -4.87 2.34
C ALA A 63 -2.34 -6.28 2.42
N VAL A 64 -1.51 -7.31 2.24
CA VAL A 64 -1.93 -8.72 2.38
C VAL A 64 -2.52 -8.99 3.78
N ARG A 65 -1.88 -8.47 4.83
CA ARG A 65 -2.39 -8.59 6.21
C ARG A 65 -3.73 -7.89 6.37
N ALA A 66 -3.86 -6.66 5.88
CA ALA A 66 -5.10 -5.88 5.94
C ALA A 66 -6.26 -6.60 5.24
N CYS A 67 -6.03 -7.14 4.03
CA CYS A 67 -7.02 -7.96 3.32
C CYS A 67 -7.44 -9.20 4.14
N GLY A 68 -6.48 -9.85 4.84
CA GLY A 68 -6.78 -10.96 5.75
C GLY A 68 -7.68 -10.59 6.93
N HIS A 69 -7.77 -9.30 7.27
CA HIS A 69 -8.69 -8.75 8.26
C HIS A 69 -9.96 -8.13 7.64
N GLY A 70 -10.18 -8.29 6.33
CA GLY A 70 -11.33 -7.72 5.62
C GLY A 70 -11.27 -6.20 5.44
N MET A 71 -10.09 -5.60 5.60
CA MET A 71 -9.86 -4.17 5.44
C MET A 71 -9.72 -3.80 3.96
N LYS A 72 -10.11 -2.57 3.61
CA LYS A 72 -9.92 -1.99 2.28
C LYS A 72 -8.60 -1.24 2.20
N VAL A 73 -7.86 -1.46 1.11
CA VAL A 73 -6.51 -0.92 0.92
C VAL A 73 -6.46 -0.09 -0.36
N CYS A 74 -5.85 1.09 -0.28
CA CYS A 74 -5.47 1.88 -1.46
C CYS A 74 -3.95 1.97 -1.54
N ILE A 75 -3.38 1.71 -2.72
CA ILE A 75 -1.95 1.80 -3.00
C ILE A 75 -1.75 2.84 -4.09
N ILE A 76 -0.92 3.84 -3.84
CA ILE A 76 -0.56 4.89 -4.80
C ILE A 76 0.95 4.87 -4.98
N GLN A 77 1.43 4.63 -6.20
CA GLN A 77 2.87 4.59 -6.52
C GLN A 77 3.28 5.90 -7.19
N PHE A 78 4.17 6.70 -6.58
CA PHE A 78 4.53 8.04 -7.05
C PHE A 78 5.55 8.07 -8.20
N MET A 79 6.37 7.04 -8.32
CA MET A 79 7.55 7.04 -9.19
C MET A 79 7.63 5.84 -10.13
N LYS A 80 6.49 5.18 -10.40
CA LYS A 80 6.47 4.04 -11.32
C LYS A 80 6.60 4.51 -12.76
N GLY A 81 7.32 3.74 -13.57
CA GLY A 81 7.45 3.94 -15.02
C GLY A 81 6.92 2.72 -15.78
N ASP A 82 7.22 2.64 -17.07
CA ASP A 82 6.62 1.66 -18.00
C ASP A 82 7.15 0.22 -17.85
N LEU A 83 7.98 -0.03 -16.83
CA LEU A 83 8.52 -1.36 -16.55
C LEU A 83 7.55 -2.15 -15.67
N TYR A 84 7.23 -3.36 -16.15
CA TYR A 84 6.40 -4.34 -15.47
C TYR A 84 6.83 -4.53 -14.01
N ALA A 85 5.84 -4.67 -13.14
CA ALA A 85 5.96 -5.05 -11.74
C ALA A 85 4.95 -6.16 -11.46
N GLY A 86 5.41 -7.29 -10.94
CA GLY A 86 4.59 -8.42 -10.55
C GLY A 86 3.54 -8.04 -9.50
N GLU A 87 3.78 -6.97 -8.73
CA GLU A 87 2.79 -6.39 -7.83
C GLU A 87 1.50 -6.01 -8.54
N TRP A 88 1.54 -5.54 -9.79
CA TRP A 88 0.35 -5.09 -10.52
C TRP A 88 -0.65 -6.22 -10.73
N ASP A 89 -0.16 -7.42 -11.01
CA ASP A 89 -1.00 -8.61 -11.17
C ASP A 89 -1.24 -9.32 -9.84
N GLY A 90 -0.28 -9.25 -8.92
CA GLY A 90 -0.37 -9.82 -7.59
C GLY A 90 -1.47 -9.17 -6.74
N VAL A 91 -1.51 -7.85 -6.66
CA VAL A 91 -2.49 -7.15 -5.80
C VAL A 91 -3.91 -7.25 -6.34
N ARG A 92 -4.09 -7.39 -7.66
CA ARG A 92 -5.41 -7.63 -8.29
C ARG A 92 -6.07 -8.93 -7.83
N GLN A 93 -5.30 -9.87 -7.30
CA GLN A 93 -5.80 -11.12 -6.75
C GLN A 93 -6.23 -10.98 -5.27
N LEU A 94 -5.94 -9.85 -4.64
CA LEU A 94 -6.32 -9.57 -3.26
C LEU A 94 -7.67 -8.84 -3.23
N PRO A 95 -8.66 -9.31 -2.45
CA PRO A 95 -9.94 -8.64 -2.34
C PRO A 95 -9.79 -7.30 -1.61
N GLY A 96 -10.46 -6.26 -2.10
CA GLY A 96 -10.51 -4.96 -1.45
C GLY A 96 -9.27 -4.08 -1.62
N VAL A 97 -8.39 -4.39 -2.60
CA VAL A 97 -7.23 -3.55 -2.94
C VAL A 97 -7.52 -2.72 -4.19
N GLU A 98 -7.29 -1.41 -4.08
CA GLU A 98 -7.26 -0.47 -5.18
C GLU A 98 -5.81 -0.02 -5.42
N LEU A 99 -5.31 -0.16 -6.66
CA LEU A 99 -3.95 0.22 -7.05
C LEU A 99 -3.98 1.34 -8.07
N HIS A 100 -3.28 2.43 -7.76
CA HIS A 100 -3.00 3.56 -8.65
C HIS A 100 -1.52 3.61 -8.96
N THR A 101 -1.18 3.29 -10.20
CA THR A 101 0.17 3.45 -10.72
C THR A 101 0.30 4.84 -11.33
N THR A 102 0.94 5.76 -10.61
CA THR A 102 1.20 7.11 -11.09
C THR A 102 2.69 7.31 -11.36
N GLY A 103 3.04 8.46 -11.93
CA GLY A 103 4.42 8.81 -12.23
C GLY A 103 4.86 8.43 -13.63
N LYS A 104 6.12 8.78 -13.92
CA LYS A 104 6.76 8.65 -15.23
C LYS A 104 8.13 7.95 -15.13
N GLY A 105 8.27 7.06 -14.15
CA GLY A 105 9.54 6.45 -13.74
C GLY A 105 10.40 7.39 -12.89
N PHE A 106 11.63 6.94 -12.59
CA PHE A 106 12.59 7.75 -11.84
C PHE A 106 13.02 8.99 -12.63
N CYS A 107 12.93 10.16 -12.01
CA CYS A 107 13.34 11.42 -12.62
C CYS A 107 14.87 11.52 -12.69
N GLY A 108 15.40 11.98 -13.83
CA GLY A 108 16.82 12.28 -14.00
C GLY A 108 17.74 11.07 -14.26
N ILE A 109 17.18 9.88 -14.53
CA ILE A 109 17.96 8.72 -14.98
C ILE A 109 18.16 8.73 -16.49
N GLN A 110 19.29 8.18 -16.95
CA GLN A 110 19.58 8.04 -18.37
C GLN A 110 18.54 7.13 -19.04
N GLY A 111 17.92 7.63 -20.11
CA GLY A 111 16.90 6.90 -20.87
C GLY A 111 15.46 7.23 -20.49
N ASN A 112 15.21 8.02 -19.43
CA ASN A 112 13.89 8.60 -19.18
C ASN A 112 13.71 9.88 -20.04
N PRO A 113 12.70 9.95 -20.93
CA PRO A 113 12.53 11.09 -21.82
C PRO A 113 11.81 12.28 -21.18
N TYR A 114 11.23 12.13 -19.99
CA TYR A 114 10.34 13.14 -19.42
C TYR A 114 11.10 14.24 -18.67
N PRO A 115 10.72 15.52 -18.85
CA PRO A 115 11.31 16.63 -18.11
C PRO A 115 10.88 16.62 -16.64
N PHE A 116 11.67 17.28 -15.79
CA PHE A 116 11.39 17.42 -14.36
C PHE A 116 9.98 17.98 -14.07
N SER A 117 9.51 18.96 -14.84
CA SER A 117 8.19 19.55 -14.66
C SER A 117 7.08 18.52 -14.81
N GLU A 118 7.16 17.63 -15.80
CA GLU A 118 6.16 16.58 -15.99
C GLU A 118 6.17 15.55 -14.88
N HIS A 119 7.35 15.19 -14.35
CA HIS A 119 7.45 14.36 -13.15
C HIS A 119 6.82 15.03 -11.93
N ARG A 120 7.04 16.34 -11.78
CA ARG A 120 6.50 17.13 -10.68
C ARG A 120 4.97 17.21 -10.75
N ASP A 121 4.42 17.50 -11.93
CA ASP A 121 2.97 17.55 -12.14
C ASP A 121 2.31 16.20 -11.79
N ASN A 122 2.88 15.09 -12.26
CA ASN A 122 2.37 13.75 -11.94
C ASN A 122 2.45 13.43 -10.44
N ALA A 123 3.51 13.85 -9.75
CA ALA A 123 3.65 13.62 -8.32
C ALA A 123 2.68 14.49 -7.49
N HIS A 124 2.34 15.68 -7.98
CA HIS A 124 1.27 16.51 -7.40
C HIS A 124 -0.11 15.86 -7.61
N ASP A 125 -0.42 15.38 -8.81
CA ASP A 125 -1.67 14.66 -9.08
C ASP A 125 -1.81 13.42 -8.18
N ALA A 126 -0.72 12.67 -7.97
CA ALA A 126 -0.69 11.53 -7.07
C ALA A 126 -0.93 11.93 -5.60
N LEU A 127 -0.43 13.09 -5.17
CA LEU A 127 -0.66 13.61 -3.83
C LEU A 127 -2.10 14.10 -3.64
N ASP A 128 -2.68 14.72 -4.65
CA ASP A 128 -4.08 15.13 -4.64
C ASP A 128 -5.01 13.92 -4.58
N LEU A 129 -4.70 12.87 -5.36
CA LEU A 129 -5.39 11.57 -5.27
C LEU A 129 -5.24 10.94 -3.88
N ALA A 130 -4.05 11.03 -3.27
CA ALA A 130 -3.84 10.52 -1.91
C ALA A 130 -4.73 11.23 -0.89
N ARG A 131 -4.88 12.57 -0.98
CA ARG A 131 -5.82 13.33 -0.13
C ARG A 131 -7.25 12.87 -0.36
N GLU A 132 -7.70 12.79 -1.62
CA GLU A 132 -9.05 12.35 -1.97
C GLU A 132 -9.36 10.97 -1.38
N LYS A 133 -8.47 10.00 -1.58
CA LYS A 133 -8.66 8.62 -1.10
C LYS A 133 -8.64 8.55 0.42
N LEU A 134 -7.77 9.32 1.08
CA LEU A 134 -7.70 9.39 2.53
C LEU A 134 -9.00 9.97 3.15
N GLU A 135 -9.59 10.97 2.51
CA GLU A 135 -10.80 11.66 2.97
C GLU A 135 -12.11 10.93 2.59
N SER A 136 -12.06 10.04 1.60
CA SER A 136 -13.23 9.32 1.09
C SER A 136 -13.98 8.46 2.13
N GLY A 137 -13.31 8.09 3.23
CA GLY A 137 -13.83 7.12 4.21
C GLY A 137 -13.96 5.69 3.68
N GLN A 138 -13.40 5.38 2.51
CA GLN A 138 -13.54 4.08 1.86
C GLN A 138 -12.43 3.09 2.18
N PHE A 139 -11.29 3.55 2.71
CA PHE A 139 -10.11 2.73 2.93
C PHE A 139 -9.68 2.75 4.39
N ASP A 140 -9.19 1.61 4.87
CA ASP A 140 -8.64 1.46 6.21
C ASP A 140 -7.11 1.57 6.21
N LEU A 141 -6.48 1.35 5.05
CA LEU A 141 -5.03 1.45 4.83
C LEU A 141 -4.72 2.15 3.51
N LEU A 142 -3.93 3.22 3.57
CA LEU A 142 -3.32 3.86 2.40
C LEU A 142 -1.82 3.60 2.38
N ILE A 143 -1.28 3.19 1.23
CA ILE A 143 0.15 3.02 0.97
C ILE A 143 0.57 4.05 -0.08
N LEU A 144 1.48 4.93 0.30
CA LEU A 144 2.13 5.92 -0.56
C LEU A 144 3.53 5.43 -0.88
N ASP A 145 3.62 4.67 -1.97
CA ASP A 145 4.85 4.01 -2.39
C ASP A 145 5.76 5.01 -3.12
N GLU A 146 7.02 5.06 -2.69
CA GLU A 146 8.08 5.96 -3.19
C GLU A 146 7.85 7.47 -2.98
N ILE A 147 6.93 7.86 -2.07
CA ILE A 147 6.72 9.27 -1.72
C ILE A 147 7.95 9.92 -1.08
N ASN A 148 8.75 9.17 -0.31
CA ASN A 148 9.98 9.70 0.29
C ASN A 148 10.99 10.09 -0.79
N ASN A 149 11.09 9.30 -1.86
CA ASN A 149 11.91 9.62 -3.02
C ASN A 149 11.38 10.86 -3.75
N ALA A 150 10.06 10.98 -3.92
CA ALA A 150 9.44 12.15 -4.52
C ALA A 150 9.77 13.44 -3.73
N LEU A 151 9.71 13.40 -2.40
CA LEU A 151 10.14 14.50 -1.52
C LEU A 151 11.64 14.81 -1.70
N LYS A 152 12.49 13.78 -1.67
CA LYS A 152 13.94 13.94 -1.82
C LYS A 152 14.33 14.61 -3.14
N LEU A 153 13.60 14.26 -4.21
CA LEU A 153 13.78 14.82 -5.54
C LEU A 153 13.05 16.16 -5.76
N LYS A 154 12.33 16.67 -4.75
CA LYS A 154 11.51 17.90 -4.83
C LYS A 154 10.40 17.83 -5.88
N LEU A 155 9.90 16.62 -6.16
CA LEU A 155 8.75 16.39 -7.02
C LEU A 155 7.43 16.68 -6.30
N VAL A 156 7.41 16.60 -4.97
CA VAL A 156 6.32 17.11 -4.13
C VAL A 156 6.91 18.04 -3.08
N ASP A 157 6.13 19.03 -2.71
CA ASP A 157 6.50 19.96 -1.64
C ASP A 157 6.29 19.30 -0.27
N LEU A 158 7.12 19.66 0.70
CA LEU A 158 7.10 19.05 2.03
C LEU A 158 5.79 19.32 2.78
N GLU A 159 5.36 20.59 2.85
CA GLU A 159 4.22 20.97 3.68
C GLU A 159 2.92 20.24 3.30
N PRO A 160 2.57 20.10 2.01
CA PRO A 160 1.42 19.28 1.62
C PRO A 160 1.47 17.80 2.08
N VAL A 161 2.67 17.23 2.22
CA VAL A 161 2.84 15.87 2.77
C VAL A 161 2.67 15.87 4.30
N LEU A 162 3.23 16.87 4.99
CA LEU A 162 3.04 17.01 6.45
C LEU A 162 1.56 17.25 6.81
N GLU A 163 0.85 18.04 5.99
CA GLU A 163 -0.59 18.26 6.14
C GLU A 163 -1.36 16.94 6.02
N LEU A 164 -1.08 16.14 4.98
CA LEU A 164 -1.67 14.81 4.81
C LEU A 164 -1.48 13.91 6.05
N LEU A 165 -0.29 13.91 6.65
CA LEU A 165 0.01 13.13 7.85
C LEU A 165 -0.78 13.63 9.07
N ARG A 166 -0.93 14.94 9.22
CA ARG A 166 -1.65 15.59 10.33
C ARG A 166 -3.17 15.45 10.19
N SER A 167 -3.69 15.49 8.97
CA SER A 167 -5.12 15.46 8.68
C SER A 167 -5.72 14.06 8.53
N LYS A 168 -4.87 13.01 8.50
CA LYS A 168 -5.35 11.64 8.29
C LYS A 168 -6.44 11.26 9.29
N PRO A 169 -7.51 10.56 8.86
CA PRO A 169 -8.53 10.09 9.77
C PRO A 169 -7.96 9.19 10.88
N ALA A 170 -8.53 9.29 12.08
CA ALA A 170 -8.00 8.67 13.29
C ALA A 170 -7.83 7.15 13.21
N LEU A 171 -8.62 6.46 12.38
CA LEU A 171 -8.60 5.01 12.22
C LEU A 171 -7.87 4.52 10.97
N VAL A 172 -7.48 5.41 10.05
CA VAL A 172 -6.82 5.00 8.81
C VAL A 172 -5.32 4.84 9.04
N HIS A 173 -4.79 3.70 8.62
CA HIS A 173 -3.36 3.45 8.56
C HIS A 173 -2.78 4.12 7.32
N LEU A 174 -1.60 4.72 7.48
CA LEU A 174 -0.88 5.40 6.40
C LEU A 174 0.55 4.85 6.34
N VAL A 175 0.98 4.33 5.20
CA VAL A 175 2.32 3.78 5.02
C VAL A 175 3.06 4.57 3.95
N LEU A 176 4.25 5.07 4.27
CA LEU A 176 5.10 5.80 3.35
C LEU A 176 6.37 4.99 3.10
N THR A 177 6.73 4.79 1.83
CA THR A 177 7.96 4.08 1.45
C THR A 177 8.90 4.99 0.67
N GLY A 178 10.13 4.49 0.51
CA GLY A 178 11.17 5.12 -0.29
C GLY A 178 12.39 5.51 0.55
N ARG A 179 13.50 5.75 -0.12
CA ARG A 179 14.78 6.20 0.47
C ARG A 179 14.65 7.62 1.01
N ASP A 180 15.53 7.96 1.95
CA ASP A 180 15.74 9.33 2.43
C ASP A 180 14.46 10.04 2.94
N ALA A 181 13.68 9.36 3.80
CA ALA A 181 12.50 9.97 4.42
C ALA A 181 12.87 11.31 5.11
N HIS A 182 12.05 12.35 4.88
CA HIS A 182 12.30 13.68 5.43
C HIS A 182 12.25 13.65 6.96
N PRO A 183 13.13 14.35 7.70
CA PRO A 183 13.14 14.33 9.17
C PRO A 183 11.79 14.71 9.79
N GLU A 184 11.08 15.67 9.23
CA GLU A 184 9.73 16.05 9.72
C GLU A 184 8.66 14.99 9.45
N VAL A 185 8.81 14.19 8.39
CA VAL A 185 7.93 13.03 8.14
C VAL A 185 8.23 11.92 9.15
N VAL A 186 9.50 11.70 9.47
CA VAL A 186 9.95 10.75 10.50
C VAL A 186 9.39 11.13 11.87
N GLU A 187 9.45 12.40 12.24
CA GLU A 187 8.96 12.91 13.53
C GLU A 187 7.44 12.72 13.70
N LEU A 188 6.67 12.86 12.63
CA LEU A 188 5.21 12.69 12.66
C LEU A 188 4.76 11.22 12.59
N ALA A 189 5.65 10.29 12.28
CA ALA A 189 5.29 8.88 12.12
C ALA A 189 5.20 8.15 13.47
N ASP A 190 4.21 7.28 13.63
CA ASP A 190 4.11 6.42 14.81
C ASP A 190 5.17 5.30 14.79
N THR A 191 5.65 4.91 13.61
CA THR A 191 6.68 3.87 13.45
C THR A 191 7.57 4.18 12.26
N VAL A 192 8.89 4.09 12.46
CA VAL A 192 9.88 4.23 11.38
C VAL A 192 10.79 3.02 11.38
N SER A 193 10.96 2.40 10.21
CA SER A 193 11.90 1.31 9.99
C SER A 193 12.89 1.68 8.90
N GLU A 194 14.18 1.62 9.21
CA GLU A 194 15.25 1.79 8.24
C GLU A 194 15.74 0.42 7.74
N VAL A 195 15.54 0.16 6.44
CA VAL A 195 16.09 -1.01 5.77
C VAL A 195 17.53 -0.70 5.37
N HIS A 196 18.48 -1.18 6.17
CA HIS A 196 19.91 -1.01 5.89
C HIS A 196 20.42 -2.04 4.86
N GLU A 197 21.14 -1.60 3.82
CA GLU A 197 21.79 -2.50 2.85
C GLU A 197 23.03 -3.15 3.48
N VAL A 198 22.89 -4.34 4.05
CA VAL A 198 24.06 -5.13 4.50
C VAL A 198 24.79 -5.73 3.29
N LYS A 199 24.03 -6.29 2.33
CA LYS A 199 24.50 -6.81 1.03
C LYS A 199 23.37 -6.70 0.01
N HIS A 200 23.71 -6.61 -1.28
CA HIS A 200 22.73 -6.61 -2.36
C HIS A 200 23.25 -7.40 -3.57
N ALA A 201 22.38 -8.16 -4.25
CA ALA A 201 22.75 -9.00 -5.39
C ALA A 201 23.37 -8.20 -6.56
N TYR A 202 22.82 -7.01 -6.82
CA TYR A 202 23.38 -6.03 -7.76
C TYR A 202 24.88 -5.73 -7.54
N ARG A 203 25.39 -5.73 -6.30
CA ARG A 203 26.82 -5.50 -6.01
C ARG A 203 27.72 -6.61 -6.54
N LYS A 204 27.14 -7.76 -6.91
CA LYS A 204 27.81 -8.88 -7.56
C LYS A 204 27.57 -8.91 -9.08
N GLY A 205 26.95 -7.88 -9.64
CA GLY A 205 26.58 -7.84 -11.06
C GLY A 205 25.42 -8.77 -11.43
N ILE A 206 24.65 -9.25 -10.44
CA ILE A 206 23.47 -10.07 -10.70
C ILE A 206 22.32 -9.13 -11.10
N GLU A 207 21.75 -9.39 -12.27
CA GLU A 207 20.63 -8.63 -12.83
C GLU A 207 19.31 -8.89 -12.05
N PRO A 208 18.34 -7.95 -12.09
CA PRO A 208 17.03 -8.13 -11.46
C PRO A 208 16.34 -9.44 -11.87
N GLN A 209 15.78 -10.17 -10.91
CA GLN A 209 15.12 -11.46 -11.14
C GLN A 209 13.59 -11.34 -10.95
N PRO A 210 12.77 -11.94 -11.84
CA PRO A 210 11.32 -11.99 -11.68
C PRO A 210 10.88 -12.62 -10.35
N GLY A 211 9.88 -12.02 -9.70
CA GLY A 211 9.33 -12.47 -8.41
C GLY A 211 10.23 -12.15 -7.21
N VAL A 212 11.39 -11.54 -7.45
CA VAL A 212 12.35 -11.14 -6.42
C VAL A 212 12.55 -9.63 -6.46
N ASP A 213 12.86 -9.06 -7.62
CA ASP A 213 13.17 -7.64 -7.79
C ASP A 213 12.06 -6.86 -8.52
N TYR A 214 11.27 -7.56 -9.35
CA TYR A 214 10.11 -7.03 -10.07
C TYR A 214 9.14 -8.16 -10.45
#